data_AF-A0A9N9QXZ7-F1
#
_entry.id   AF-A0A9N9QXZ7-F1
#
_cell.length_a   1.000
_cell.length_b   1.000
_cell.length_c   1.000
_cell.angle_alpha   90.00
_cell.angle_beta   90.00
_cell.angle_gamma   90.00
#
_symmetry.space_group_name_H-M   'P 1'
#
loop_
_entity.id
_entity.type
_entity.pdbx_description
1 polymer ?
#
loop_
_entity_poly.entity_id
_entity_poly.type
_entity_poly.pdbx_seq_one_letter_code
_entity_poly.pdbx_strand_id
1 'polypeptide(L)'
;MEEIKFRNEIPVESQLNSPVVNFYTGRSVFITGCTGFLGTAFQRLNEYNPNFRAKIKPISGDISKKYIGVNENDLSLLRQEISIVFHSAADTSFDMSLNDAVNINTKATEELLKICKDMHQLKAFVYVSTAYSNCNRSVIDEKVYRCDVPLETQYEVLEYCKSERLTQYLLDGRPNAYSYSKALSEELIQNYSNAVPSIIIRPSISMPSHSVY
;
A
#
# COMPACT_ATOMS: atom_id res chain seq x y z
N MET A 1 2.67 -25.30 -23.35
CA MET A 1 2.28 -24.18 -22.48
C MET A 1 1.57 -23.18 -23.38
N GLU A 2 0.26 -22.99 -23.20
CA GLU A 2 -0.47 -21.96 -23.92
C GLU A 2 0.00 -20.58 -23.44
N GLU A 3 0.42 -19.73 -24.37
CA GLU A 3 0.68 -18.32 -24.07
C GLU A 3 -0.60 -17.68 -23.52
N ILE A 4 -0.50 -17.07 -22.34
CA ILE A 4 -1.51 -16.12 -21.87
C ILE A 4 -1.42 -14.92 -22.82
N LYS A 5 -2.26 -14.90 -23.85
CA LYS A 5 -2.46 -13.72 -24.69
C LYS A 5 -3.07 -12.63 -23.80
N PHE A 6 -2.26 -11.67 -23.36
CA PHE A 6 -2.78 -10.41 -22.87
C PHE A 6 -3.65 -9.81 -23.99
N ARG A 7 -4.90 -9.43 -23.65
CA ARG A 7 -5.86 -8.84 -24.60
C ARG A 7 -5.32 -7.50 -25.12
N ASN A 8 -4.45 -7.53 -26.11
CA ASN A 8 -3.99 -6.36 -26.87
C ASN A 8 -5.01 -5.92 -27.94
N GLU A 9 -6.18 -6.55 -28.00
CA GLU A 9 -7.15 -6.42 -29.10
C GLU A 9 -8.41 -5.60 -28.73
N ILE A 10 -8.44 -4.90 -27.61
CA ILE A 10 -9.57 -4.01 -27.30
C ILE A 10 -9.23 -2.61 -27.81
N PRO A 11 -9.90 -2.09 -28.86
CA PRO A 11 -9.67 -0.73 -29.36
C PRO A 11 -9.85 0.28 -28.22
N VAL A 12 -8.95 1.27 -28.12
CA VAL A 12 -8.98 2.31 -27.07
C VAL A 12 -10.37 2.97 -26.94
N GLU A 13 -11.05 3.16 -28.07
CA GLU A 13 -12.41 3.73 -28.11
C GLU A 13 -13.46 2.89 -27.37
N SER A 14 -13.32 1.56 -27.38
CA SER A 14 -14.23 0.65 -26.65
C SER A 14 -13.95 0.59 -25.14
N GLN A 15 -12.79 1.07 -24.67
CA GLN A 15 -12.46 1.16 -23.25
C GLN A 15 -13.02 2.43 -22.57
N LEU A 16 -13.30 3.48 -23.34
CA LEU A 16 -13.76 4.79 -22.83
C LEU A 16 -15.10 4.71 -22.08
N ASN A 17 -15.94 3.72 -22.37
CA ASN A 17 -17.23 3.51 -21.71
C ASN A 17 -17.22 2.36 -20.67
N SER A 18 -16.04 1.91 -20.24
CA SER A 18 -15.95 0.84 -19.24
C SER A 18 -16.32 1.32 -17.82
N PRO A 19 -16.83 0.43 -16.94
CA PRO A 19 -17.10 0.77 -15.54
C PRO A 19 -15.85 1.31 -14.81
N VAL A 20 -14.67 0.81 -15.16
CA VAL A 20 -13.39 1.27 -14.59
C VAL A 20 -13.10 2.70 -15.02
N VAL A 21 -13.18 3.03 -16.32
CA VAL A 21 -12.97 4.40 -16.78
C VAL A 21 -13.97 5.34 -16.12
N ASN A 22 -15.27 4.98 -16.07
CA ASN A 22 -16.29 5.79 -15.39
C ASN A 22 -16.01 5.98 -13.88
N PHE A 23 -15.44 4.98 -13.22
CA PHE A 23 -15.01 5.09 -11.83
C PHE A 23 -13.77 5.97 -11.63
N TYR A 24 -12.92 6.19 -12.63
CA TYR A 24 -11.76 7.09 -12.49
C TYR A 24 -11.96 8.46 -13.13
N THR A 25 -12.94 8.63 -14.03
CA THR A 25 -13.24 9.91 -14.69
C THR A 25 -13.52 11.01 -13.66
N GLY A 26 -12.85 12.15 -13.82
CA GLY A 26 -12.98 13.32 -12.95
C GLY A 26 -12.39 13.16 -11.54
N ARG A 27 -11.75 12.03 -11.25
CA ARG A 27 -11.19 11.72 -9.93
C ARG A 27 -9.68 11.91 -9.91
N SER A 28 -9.19 12.30 -8.74
CA SER A 28 -7.79 12.50 -8.41
C SER A 28 -7.27 11.31 -7.58
N VAL A 29 -6.04 10.89 -7.87
CA VAL A 29 -5.42 9.71 -7.28
C VAL A 29 -4.10 10.12 -6.62
N PHE A 30 -3.95 9.78 -5.34
CA PHE A 30 -2.67 9.89 -4.65
C PHE A 30 -2.02 8.51 -4.56
N ILE A 31 -0.73 8.43 -4.86
CA ILE A 31 0.00 7.16 -4.90
C ILE A 31 1.31 7.32 -4.13
N THR A 32 1.55 6.43 -3.17
CA THR A 32 2.85 6.31 -2.51
C THR A 32 3.62 5.11 -3.06
N GLY A 33 4.96 5.18 -3.04
CA GLY A 33 5.82 4.12 -3.58
C GLY A 33 5.98 4.16 -5.11
N CYS A 34 5.72 5.31 -5.73
CA CYS A 34 5.89 5.52 -7.18
C CYS A 34 7.34 5.37 -7.68
N THR A 35 8.33 5.40 -6.80
CA THR A 35 9.74 5.14 -7.16
C THR A 35 10.08 3.65 -7.21
N GLY A 36 9.22 2.79 -6.67
CA GLY A 36 9.37 1.34 -6.68
C GLY A 36 8.74 0.69 -7.91
N PHE A 37 8.32 -0.56 -7.77
CA PHE A 37 7.75 -1.37 -8.85
C PHE A 37 6.55 -0.70 -9.55
N LEU A 38 5.63 -0.07 -8.81
CA LEU A 38 4.49 0.65 -9.41
C LEU A 38 4.93 1.81 -10.32
N GLY A 39 6.10 2.39 -10.08
CA GLY A 39 6.73 3.38 -10.96
C GLY A 39 6.92 2.87 -12.39
N THR A 40 7.25 1.59 -12.53
CA THR A 40 7.47 0.97 -13.84
C THR A 40 6.17 0.87 -14.65
N ALA A 41 5.00 0.79 -14.00
CA ALA A 41 3.71 0.82 -14.70
C ALA A 41 3.48 2.14 -15.45
N PHE A 42 4.04 3.26 -14.95
CA PHE A 42 4.00 4.53 -15.67
C PHE A 42 4.84 4.55 -16.95
N GLN A 43 5.81 3.64 -17.12
CA GLN A 43 6.58 3.57 -18.36
C GLN A 43 5.66 3.20 -19.53
N ARG A 44 4.78 2.21 -19.35
CA ARG A 44 3.77 1.81 -20.35
C ARG A 44 2.79 2.94 -20.68
N LEU A 45 2.48 3.83 -19.74
CA LEU A 45 1.57 4.96 -20.01
C LEU A 45 2.10 5.91 -21.08
N ASN A 46 3.42 5.95 -21.35
CA ASN A 46 3.96 6.69 -22.50
C ASN A 46 3.39 6.23 -23.83
N GLU A 47 3.14 4.92 -23.98
CA GLU A 47 2.65 4.31 -25.22
C GLU A 47 1.19 4.70 -25.50
N TYR A 48 0.37 4.84 -24.45
CA TYR A 48 -1.06 5.14 -24.57
C TYR A 48 -1.40 6.62 -24.49
N ASN A 49 -0.65 7.41 -23.72
CA ASN A 49 -0.86 8.84 -23.56
C ASN A 49 0.48 9.55 -23.33
N PRO A 50 1.18 10.00 -24.38
CA PRO A 50 2.48 10.67 -24.26
C PRO A 50 2.47 11.89 -23.32
N ASN A 51 1.33 12.56 -23.19
CA ASN A 51 1.15 13.75 -22.35
C ASN A 51 0.72 13.43 -20.90
N PHE A 52 0.72 12.17 -20.47
CA PHE A 52 0.26 11.80 -19.12
C PHE A 52 1.03 12.51 -18.01
N ARG A 53 2.30 12.86 -18.24
CA ARG A 53 3.14 13.58 -17.27
C ARG A 53 2.58 14.95 -16.89
N ALA A 54 1.85 15.61 -17.78
CA ALA A 54 1.19 16.89 -17.48
C ALA A 54 0.08 16.74 -16.41
N LYS A 55 -0.39 15.52 -16.16
CA LYS A 55 -1.38 15.19 -15.12
C LYS A 55 -0.74 14.74 -13.80
N ILE A 56 0.59 14.65 -13.73
CA ILE A 56 1.31 14.22 -12.53
C ILE A 56 1.77 15.44 -11.74
N LYS A 57 1.36 15.52 -10.48
CA LYS A 57 1.88 16.48 -9.51
C LYS A 57 2.74 15.73 -8.49
N PRO A 58 4.08 15.90 -8.49
CA PRO A 58 4.92 15.34 -7.44
C PRO A 58 4.62 16.04 -6.11
N ILE A 59 4.53 15.26 -5.04
CA ILE A 59 4.41 15.75 -3.67
C ILE A 59 5.64 15.23 -2.91
N SER A 60 6.45 16.15 -2.39
CA SER A 60 7.60 15.81 -1.56
C SER A 60 7.12 15.39 -0.17
N GLY A 61 7.59 14.24 0.29
CA GLY A 61 7.26 13.70 1.60
C GLY A 61 8.26 12.63 2.01
N ASP A 62 8.21 12.28 3.29
CA ASP A 62 8.99 11.23 3.92
C ASP A 62 8.04 10.41 4.78
N ILE A 63 7.81 9.16 4.37
CA ILE A 63 6.78 8.31 4.98
C ILE A 63 7.07 7.95 6.44
N SER A 64 8.33 8.09 6.87
CA SER A 64 8.73 7.88 8.27
C SER A 64 8.33 9.03 9.20
N LYS A 65 7.88 10.17 8.65
CA LYS A 65 7.51 11.36 9.41
C LYS A 65 6.01 11.46 9.62
N LYS A 66 5.63 12.26 10.63
CA LYS A 66 4.25 12.65 10.89
C LYS A 66 3.61 13.21 9.62
N TYR A 67 2.38 12.77 9.35
CA TYR A 67 1.65 13.09 8.13
C TYR A 67 2.50 12.89 6.86
N ILE A 68 3.27 11.79 6.81
CA ILE A 68 4.18 11.45 5.71
C ILE A 68 5.13 12.58 5.29
N GLY A 69 5.44 13.51 6.19
CA GLY A 69 6.39 14.59 5.97
C GLY A 69 6.00 15.61 4.90
N VAL A 70 4.73 15.67 4.49
CA VAL A 70 4.25 16.68 3.53
C VAL A 70 4.08 18.04 4.22
N ASN A 71 4.22 19.12 3.45
CA ASN A 71 3.94 20.47 3.95
C ASN A 71 2.42 20.74 4.06
N GLU A 72 2.03 21.80 4.74
CA GLU A 72 0.62 22.15 4.97
C GLU A 72 -0.19 22.44 3.69
N ASN A 73 0.45 22.97 2.64
CA ASN A 73 -0.23 23.24 1.37
C ASN A 73 -0.60 21.92 0.66
N ASP A 74 0.35 20.99 0.60
CA ASP A 74 0.10 19.67 0.02
C ASP A 74 -0.84 18.85 0.89
N LEU A 75 -0.73 18.93 2.22
CA LEU A 75 -1.69 18.28 3.14
C LEU A 75 -3.13 18.78 2.90
N SER A 76 -3.28 20.09 2.70
CA SER A 76 -4.59 20.70 2.38
C SER A 76 -5.12 20.20 1.03
N LEU A 77 -4.26 20.14 0.01
CA LEU A 77 -4.61 19.55 -1.29
C LEU A 77 -5.04 18.09 -1.16
N LEU A 78 -4.28 17.28 -0.39
CA LEU A 78 -4.59 15.87 -0.17
C LEU A 78 -5.99 15.71 0.43
N ARG A 79 -6.33 16.51 1.45
CA ARG A 79 -7.64 16.48 2.13
C ARG A 79 -8.80 16.94 1.25
N GLN A 80 -8.59 17.98 0.45
CA GLN A 80 -9.64 18.62 -0.33
C GLN A 80 -9.87 17.94 -1.67
N GLU A 81 -8.81 17.52 -2.34
CA GLU A 81 -8.89 17.12 -3.74
C GLU A 81 -8.86 15.61 -3.93
N ILE A 82 -8.14 14.84 -3.12
CA ILE A 82 -7.91 13.40 -3.37
C ILE A 82 -9.15 12.56 -3.08
N SER A 83 -9.46 11.66 -4.01
CA SER A 83 -10.59 10.73 -3.90
C SER A 83 -10.18 9.26 -3.84
N ILE A 84 -8.96 8.91 -4.26
CA ILE A 84 -8.45 7.54 -4.23
C ILE A 84 -7.00 7.57 -3.79
N VAL A 85 -6.63 6.71 -2.85
CA VAL A 85 -5.26 6.55 -2.37
C VAL A 85 -4.77 5.15 -2.68
N PHE A 86 -3.62 5.02 -3.33
CA PHE A 86 -2.87 3.77 -3.44
C PHE A 86 -1.63 3.85 -2.55
N HIS A 87 -1.64 3.10 -1.46
CA HIS A 87 -0.51 2.99 -0.57
C HIS A 87 0.30 1.73 -0.90
N SER A 88 1.37 1.92 -1.68
CA SER A 88 2.30 0.83 -2.03
C SER A 88 3.72 1.03 -1.49
N ALA A 89 4.02 2.19 -0.91
CA ALA A 89 5.29 2.39 -0.23
C ALA A 89 5.44 1.39 0.92
N ALA A 90 6.52 0.64 0.88
CA ALA A 90 7.00 -0.22 1.96
C ALA A 90 8.49 -0.44 1.75
N ASP A 91 9.23 -0.63 2.83
CA ASP A 91 10.56 -1.21 2.76
C ASP A 91 10.42 -2.74 2.84
N THR A 92 10.98 -3.42 1.84
CA THR A 92 10.92 -4.87 1.68
C THR A 92 12.24 -5.55 2.01
N SER A 93 13.20 -4.81 2.57
CA SER A 93 14.51 -5.35 2.94
C SER A 93 14.35 -6.46 3.97
N PHE A 94 14.89 -7.63 3.65
CA PHE A 94 14.78 -8.82 4.50
C PHE A 94 15.64 -8.74 5.77
N ASP A 95 16.55 -7.76 5.83
CA ASP A 95 17.56 -7.60 6.88
C ASP A 95 17.13 -6.59 7.97
N MET A 96 15.92 -6.03 7.86
CA MET A 96 15.42 -5.06 8.84
C MET A 96 15.09 -5.70 10.18
N SER A 97 15.34 -4.94 11.25
CA SER A 97 14.82 -5.30 12.58
C SER A 97 13.29 -5.25 12.59
N LEU A 98 12.67 -6.00 13.50
CA LEU A 98 11.21 -6.00 13.65
C LEU A 98 10.64 -4.61 13.95
N ASN A 99 11.34 -3.85 14.80
CA ASN A 99 10.95 -2.49 15.15
C ASN A 99 11.04 -1.55 13.95
N ASP A 100 12.12 -1.61 13.16
CA ASP A 100 12.28 -0.76 11.98
C ASP A 100 11.22 -1.05 10.93
N ALA A 101 10.95 -2.33 10.65
CA ALA A 101 9.89 -2.72 9.72
C ALA A 101 8.51 -2.20 10.16
N VAL A 102 8.19 -2.27 11.46
CA VAL A 102 6.93 -1.73 12.00
C VAL A 102 6.89 -0.20 11.90
N ASN A 103 7.98 0.51 12.20
CA ASN A 103 8.02 1.96 12.07
C ASN A 103 7.83 2.41 10.61
N ILE A 104 8.53 1.76 9.67
CA ILE A 104 8.53 2.15 8.25
C ILE A 104 7.27 1.69 7.51
N ASN A 105 6.71 0.52 7.85
CA ASN A 105 5.58 -0.05 7.10
C ASN A 105 4.24 0.08 7.82
N THR A 106 4.21 0.11 9.15
CA THR A 106 2.96 0.13 9.93
C THR A 106 2.65 1.52 10.46
N LYS A 107 3.55 2.15 11.22
CA LYS A 107 3.33 3.52 11.74
C LYS A 107 3.24 4.54 10.61
N ALA A 108 4.01 4.36 9.54
CA ALA A 108 3.89 5.12 8.30
C ALA A 108 2.50 5.00 7.63
N THR A 109 1.93 3.79 7.58
CA THR A 109 0.54 3.58 7.12
C THR A 109 -0.45 4.29 8.02
N GLU A 110 -0.22 4.29 9.34
CA GLU A 110 -1.06 4.99 10.31
C GLU A 110 -1.08 6.51 10.06
N GLU A 111 0.08 7.12 9.82
CA GLU A 111 0.17 8.54 9.51
C GLU A 111 -0.59 8.89 8.23
N LEU A 112 -0.58 8.02 7.22
CA LEU A 112 -1.37 8.21 6.01
C LEU A 112 -2.88 8.02 6.25
N LEU A 113 -3.27 7.03 7.07
CA LEU A 113 -4.67 6.81 7.45
C LEU A 113 -5.24 8.01 8.22
N LYS A 114 -4.43 8.67 9.07
CA LYS A 114 -4.80 9.92 9.75
C LYS A 114 -5.13 11.02 8.76
N ILE A 115 -4.36 11.17 7.67
CA ILE A 115 -4.68 12.11 6.58
C ILE A 115 -5.97 11.70 5.87
N CYS A 116 -6.12 10.41 5.55
CA CYS A 116 -7.27 9.88 4.81
C CYS A 116 -8.60 10.07 5.56
N LYS A 117 -8.59 10.03 6.89
CA LYS A 117 -9.76 10.29 7.73
C LYS A 117 -10.32 11.72 7.52
N ASP A 118 -9.45 12.66 7.17
CA ASP A 118 -9.82 14.06 6.95
C ASP A 118 -10.07 14.37 5.46
N MET A 119 -10.07 13.36 4.56
CA MET A 119 -10.30 13.57 3.13
C MET A 119 -11.79 13.65 2.80
N HIS A 120 -12.24 14.78 2.25
CA HIS A 120 -13.67 15.04 2.03
C HIS A 120 -14.30 14.20 0.92
N GLN A 121 -13.48 13.69 0.00
CA GLN A 121 -13.95 13.05 -1.24
C GLN A 121 -13.54 11.57 -1.34
N LEU A 122 -12.94 11.02 -0.29
CA LEU A 122 -12.31 9.71 -0.32
C LEU A 122 -13.34 8.61 -0.64
N LYS A 123 -13.07 7.87 -1.71
CA LYS A 123 -13.86 6.73 -2.18
C LYS A 123 -13.16 5.41 -1.89
N ALA A 124 -11.83 5.36 -1.90
CA ALA A 124 -11.07 4.16 -1.63
C ALA A 124 -9.65 4.47 -1.13
N PHE A 125 -9.23 3.75 -0.09
CA PHE A 125 -7.84 3.59 0.34
C PHE A 125 -7.39 2.17 0.01
N VAL A 126 -6.53 2.02 -0.99
CA VAL A 126 -6.01 0.73 -1.45
C VAL A 126 -4.64 0.50 -0.85
N TYR A 127 -4.54 -0.45 0.07
CA TYR A 127 -3.29 -0.87 0.67
C TYR A 127 -2.70 -2.08 -0.04
N VAL A 128 -1.45 -1.96 -0.49
CA VAL A 128 -0.71 -3.07 -1.07
C VAL A 128 0.03 -3.82 0.03
N SER A 129 -0.54 -4.92 0.50
CA SER A 129 0.08 -5.86 1.42
C SER A 129 0.91 -6.91 0.66
N THR A 130 0.91 -8.16 1.12
CA THR A 130 1.59 -9.28 0.47
C THR A 130 0.89 -10.60 0.79
N ALA A 131 0.90 -11.55 -0.13
CA ALA A 131 0.39 -12.91 0.10
C ALA A 131 1.12 -13.63 1.25
N TYR A 132 2.31 -13.16 1.62
CA TYR A 132 3.12 -13.72 2.71
C TYR A 132 2.79 -13.15 4.09
N SER A 133 1.84 -12.21 4.23
CA SER A 133 1.58 -11.54 5.53
C SER A 133 1.17 -12.53 6.61
N ASN A 134 0.46 -13.60 6.24
CA ASN A 134 -0.01 -14.65 7.15
C ASN A 134 0.61 -16.02 6.84
N CYS A 135 1.84 -16.05 6.30
CA CYS A 135 2.54 -17.29 5.90
C CYS A 135 2.91 -18.23 7.05
N ASN A 136 2.68 -17.82 8.30
CA ASN A 136 2.78 -18.70 9.47
C ASN A 136 1.57 -19.64 9.62
N ARG A 137 0.54 -19.49 8.78
CA ARG A 137 -0.67 -20.32 8.78
C ARG A 137 -0.67 -21.26 7.56
N SER A 138 -1.21 -22.46 7.74
CA SER A 138 -1.35 -23.45 6.66
C SER A 138 -2.49 -23.14 5.69
N VAL A 139 -3.53 -22.45 6.16
CA VAL A 139 -4.68 -22.02 5.37
C VAL A 139 -4.94 -20.55 5.65
N ILE A 140 -5.02 -19.75 4.58
CA ILE A 140 -5.18 -18.30 4.63
C ILE A 140 -6.44 -17.93 3.84
N ASP A 141 -7.47 -17.49 4.54
CA ASP A 141 -8.72 -16.97 3.98
C ASP A 141 -8.58 -15.48 3.63
N GLU A 142 -9.49 -14.96 2.81
CA GLU A 142 -9.61 -13.52 2.51
C GLU A 142 -10.25 -12.75 3.68
N LYS A 143 -9.58 -12.76 4.84
CA LYS A 143 -9.95 -11.99 6.02
C LYS A 143 -8.72 -11.36 6.67
N VAL A 144 -8.93 -10.36 7.52
CA VAL A 144 -7.86 -9.82 8.35
C VAL A 144 -7.71 -10.70 9.59
N TYR A 145 -6.48 -11.17 9.85
CA TYR A 145 -6.14 -11.94 11.04
C TYR A 145 -5.61 -10.99 12.10
N ARG A 146 -6.24 -10.99 13.27
CA ARG A 146 -5.83 -10.14 14.40
C ARG A 146 -4.83 -10.88 15.29
N CYS A 147 -3.96 -10.10 15.93
CA CYS A 147 -3.19 -10.56 17.08
C CYS A 147 -4.08 -10.48 18.34
N ASP A 148 -3.88 -11.41 19.28
CA ASP A 148 -4.53 -11.32 20.60
C ASP A 148 -3.92 -10.20 21.47
N VAL A 149 -2.70 -9.76 21.14
CA VAL A 149 -2.03 -8.63 21.78
C VAL A 149 -2.52 -7.34 21.14
N PRO A 150 -3.02 -6.34 21.90
CA PRO A 150 -3.40 -5.05 21.35
C PRO A 150 -2.26 -4.36 20.58
N LEU A 151 -2.60 -3.66 19.51
CA LEU A 151 -1.64 -3.02 18.61
C LEU A 151 -0.72 -2.03 19.33
N GLU A 152 -1.26 -1.27 20.29
CA GLU A 152 -0.51 -0.34 21.14
C GLU A 152 0.53 -1.06 22.01
N THR A 153 0.14 -2.20 22.60
CA THR A 153 1.05 -3.03 23.39
C THR A 153 2.15 -3.63 22.51
N GLN A 154 1.84 -4.05 21.28
CA GLN A 154 2.85 -4.52 20.34
C GLN A 154 3.85 -3.41 19.99
N TYR A 155 3.39 -2.17 19.80
CA TYR A 155 4.28 -1.02 19.59
C TYR A 155 5.19 -0.75 20.79
N GLU A 156 4.64 -0.72 22.00
CA GLU A 156 5.42 -0.49 23.23
C GLU A 156 6.49 -1.58 23.43
N VAL A 157 6.14 -2.85 23.20
CA VAL A 157 7.09 -3.96 23.30
C VAL A 157 8.22 -3.79 22.29
N LEU A 158 7.93 -3.44 21.04
CA LEU A 158 8.96 -3.27 20.01
C LEU A 158 9.86 -2.05 20.25
N GLU A 159 9.30 -0.99 20.82
CA GLU A 159 10.02 0.26 21.07
C GLU A 159 10.92 0.17 22.30
N TYR A 160 10.40 -0.38 23.40
CA TYR A 160 11.09 -0.37 24.70
C TYR A 160 11.69 -1.73 25.09
N CYS A 161 11.15 -2.84 24.60
CA CYS A 161 11.62 -4.17 24.95
C CYS A 161 12.48 -4.78 23.83
N LYS A 162 13.80 -4.67 23.98
CA LYS A 162 14.77 -5.28 23.04
C LYS A 162 14.99 -6.79 23.29
N SER A 163 13.97 -7.50 23.77
CA SER A 163 14.06 -8.94 24.06
C SER A 163 13.89 -9.76 22.79
N GLU A 164 14.92 -10.50 22.41
CA GLU A 164 14.86 -11.43 21.27
C GLU A 164 13.72 -12.44 21.41
N ARG A 165 13.47 -12.94 22.63
CA ARG A 165 12.38 -13.88 22.91
C ARG A 165 11.01 -13.27 22.59
N LEU A 166 10.77 -12.01 22.92
CA LEU A 166 9.51 -11.33 22.59
C LEU A 166 9.42 -11.02 21.11
N THR A 167 10.53 -10.61 20.47
CA THR A 167 10.58 -10.44 19.00
C THR A 167 10.19 -11.73 18.29
N GLN A 168 10.72 -12.88 18.71
CA GLN A 168 10.36 -14.19 18.13
C GLN A 168 8.90 -14.57 18.42
N TYR A 169 8.38 -14.25 19.60
CA TYR A 169 6.97 -14.44 19.93
C TYR A 169 6.06 -13.61 19.01
N LEU A 170 6.38 -12.34 18.78
CA LEU A 170 5.62 -11.46 17.89
C LEU A 170 5.69 -11.91 16.44
N LEU A 171 6.87 -12.31 15.95
CA LEU A 171 7.00 -12.87 14.59
C LEU A 171 6.04 -14.05 14.37
N ASP A 172 5.76 -14.83 15.42
CA ASP A 172 4.73 -15.88 15.40
C ASP A 172 4.95 -16.83 14.21
N GLY A 173 6.19 -17.30 14.07
CA GLY A 173 6.60 -18.23 13.00
C GLY A 173 6.79 -17.61 11.61
N ARG A 174 6.61 -16.29 11.44
CA ARG A 174 6.89 -15.62 10.17
C ARG A 174 8.40 -15.57 9.89
N PRO A 175 8.82 -15.67 8.62
CA PRO A 175 10.23 -15.78 8.26
C PRO A 175 11.01 -14.47 8.39
N ASN A 176 10.34 -13.32 8.45
CA ASN A 176 10.99 -12.01 8.49
C ASN A 176 10.06 -10.91 9.05
N ALA A 177 10.70 -9.81 9.44
CA ALA A 177 10.05 -8.60 9.95
C ALA A 177 9.10 -7.95 8.93
N TYR A 178 9.40 -8.04 7.64
CA TYR A 178 8.54 -7.51 6.57
C TYR A 178 7.14 -8.15 6.60
N SER A 179 7.08 -9.49 6.61
CA SER A 179 5.81 -10.24 6.62
C SER A 179 4.96 -9.90 7.84
N TYR A 180 5.61 -9.76 9.00
CA TYR A 180 4.96 -9.32 10.23
C TYR A 180 4.42 -7.88 10.11
N SER A 181 5.25 -6.93 9.67
CA SER A 181 4.83 -5.52 9.53
C SER A 181 3.64 -5.36 8.59
N LYS A 182 3.57 -6.16 7.52
CA LYS A 182 2.42 -6.21 6.61
C LYS A 182 1.15 -6.72 7.29
N ALA A 183 1.25 -7.81 8.05
CA ALA A 183 0.11 -8.33 8.81
C ALA A 183 -0.39 -7.31 9.84
N LEU A 184 0.52 -6.63 10.55
CA LEU A 184 0.17 -5.61 11.52
C LEU A 184 -0.50 -4.39 10.86
N SER A 185 -0.03 -3.98 9.68
CA SER A 185 -0.69 -2.92 8.89
C SER A 185 -2.10 -3.31 8.43
N GLU A 186 -2.34 -4.59 8.08
CA GLU A 186 -3.69 -5.06 7.75
C GLU A 186 -4.65 -4.96 8.95
N GLU A 187 -4.19 -5.34 10.15
CA GLU A 187 -4.94 -5.17 11.39
C GLU A 187 -5.22 -3.69 11.70
N LEU A 188 -4.21 -2.83 11.57
CA LEU A 188 -4.35 -1.39 11.70
C LEU A 188 -5.43 -0.84 10.77
N ILE A 189 -5.40 -1.20 9.48
CA ILE A 189 -6.38 -0.76 8.49
C ILE A 189 -7.79 -1.24 8.87
N GLN A 190 -7.92 -2.47 9.37
CA GLN A 190 -9.19 -2.99 9.87
C GLN A 190 -9.74 -2.13 11.02
N ASN A 191 -8.89 -1.58 11.89
CA ASN A 191 -9.31 -0.68 12.97
C ASN A 191 -9.79 0.69 12.44
N TYR A 192 -9.26 1.13 11.30
CA TYR A 192 -9.69 2.37 10.62
C TYR A 192 -10.89 2.18 9.67
N SER A 193 -11.36 0.95 9.45
CA SER A 193 -12.38 0.63 8.43
C SER A 193 -13.72 1.36 8.57
N ASN A 194 -14.08 1.81 9.78
CA ASN A 194 -15.27 2.62 10.02
C ASN A 194 -15.12 4.09 9.57
N ALA A 195 -13.89 4.57 9.46
CA ALA A 195 -13.58 5.96 9.09
C ALA A 195 -12.99 6.09 7.68
N VAL A 196 -12.35 5.04 7.17
CA VAL A 196 -11.63 5.05 5.90
C VAL A 196 -12.09 3.86 5.05
N PRO A 197 -12.68 4.08 3.85
CA PRO A 197 -13.14 3.01 2.96
C PRO A 197 -11.93 2.25 2.39
N SER A 198 -11.58 1.14 3.01
CA SER A 198 -10.28 0.49 2.79
C SER A 198 -10.38 -0.81 2.00
N ILE A 199 -9.38 -1.07 1.16
CA ILE A 199 -9.20 -2.30 0.38
C ILE A 199 -7.78 -2.79 0.67
N ILE A 200 -7.63 -4.07 1.00
CA ILE A 200 -6.33 -4.72 1.17
C ILE A 200 -6.12 -5.64 -0.03
N ILE A 201 -5.05 -5.42 -0.78
CA ILE A 201 -4.62 -6.33 -1.86
C ILE A 201 -3.34 -7.06 -1.44
N ARG A 202 -3.28 -8.38 -1.67
CA ARG A 202 -2.16 -9.23 -1.26
C ARG A 202 -1.48 -9.85 -2.47
N PRO A 203 -0.65 -9.07 -3.21
CA PRO A 203 0.12 -9.64 -4.31
C PRO A 203 1.12 -10.69 -3.81
N SER A 204 1.41 -11.69 -4.66
CA SER A 204 2.51 -12.63 -4.49
C SER A 204 3.83 -12.00 -4.96
N ILE A 205 4.77 -12.81 -5.45
CA ILE A 205 6.02 -12.32 -6.06
C ILE A 205 5.71 -11.49 -7.31
N SER A 206 6.13 -10.24 -7.30
CA SER A 206 6.19 -9.40 -8.49
C SER A 206 7.46 -9.74 -9.27
N MET A 207 7.31 -10.34 -10.45
CA MET A 207 8.43 -10.60 -11.37
C MET A 207 8.40 -9.59 -12.52
N PRO A 208 9.57 -9.27 -13.14
CA PRO A 208 9.59 -8.51 -14.38
C PRO A 208 8.75 -9.23 -15.44
N SER A 209 7.83 -8.51 -16.09
CA SER A 209 7.21 -9.03 -17.30
C SER A 209 8.24 -8.98 -18.42
N HIS A 210 8.56 -10.13 -19.01
CA HIS A 210 9.49 -10.24 -20.12
C HIS A 210 9.03 -9.34 -21.28
N SER A 211 9.85 -8.35 -21.66
CA SER A 211 9.66 -7.63 -22.92
C SER A 211 10.29 -8.48 -24.02
N VAL A 212 9.46 -9.18 -24.79
CA VAL A 212 9.93 -9.79 -26.04
C VAL A 212 10.16 -8.62 -27.00
N TYR A 213 11.43 -8.35 -27.32
CA TYR A 213 11.82 -7.52 -28.46
C TYR A 213 11.81 -8.37 -29.72
#